data_AF-A0A352WX91-F1
#
_entry.id   AF-A0A352WX91-F1
#
_cell.length_a   1.000
_cell.length_b   1.000
_cell.length_c   1.000
_cell.angle_alpha   90.00
_cell.angle_beta   90.00
_cell.angle_gamma   90.00
#
_symmetry.space_group_name_H-M   'P 1'
#
loop_
_entity.id
_entity.type
_entity.pdbx_description
1 polymer ?
#
loop_
_entity_poly.entity_id
_entity_poly.type
_entity_poly.pdbx_seq_one_letter_code
_entity_poly.pdbx_strand_id
1 'polypeptide(L)'
;MNHLSKIKLAPEEPVTVAMAPLPLETHSLADPVEEKKRFFSSWKPFPWREALKSKNMLIGACVLLIVVAAYLNIRFSAPSTPPIDEANNDPSEENGDQNTNTNDESNYFAVAVINRERVRDEALDLLQTVAESEESTVEAREEAYTEMSRIASEITYEINIENLVRSKGFEECIAVINGNEINVVVKSDGLSMSEVAQIKEIVYLTSGILPDNIKIIEKQ
;
A
#
# COMPACT_ATOMS: atom_id res chain seq x y z
N MET A 1 75.11 -0.94 33.96
CA MET A 1 75.14 -1.25 32.52
C MET A 1 74.42 -0.09 31.82
N ASN A 2 75.12 1.00 31.49
CA ASN A 2 75.74 1.25 30.16
C ASN A 2 74.78 0.86 29.03
N HIS A 3 74.28 1.78 28.22
CA HIS A 3 75.03 2.58 27.24
C HIS A 3 74.11 3.74 26.78
N LEU A 4 74.45 5.02 27.01
CA LEU A 4 74.98 5.98 26.03
C LEU A 4 74.18 6.00 24.69
N SER A 5 73.74 7.12 24.11
CA SER A 5 74.27 8.47 24.14
C SER A 5 73.29 9.42 23.44
N LYS A 6 73.09 10.58 24.07
CA LYS A 6 72.96 11.95 23.51
C LYS A 6 72.77 12.07 21.99
N ILE A 7 71.69 12.77 21.59
CA ILE A 7 71.77 13.85 20.60
C ILE A 7 70.91 15.03 21.08
N LYS A 8 71.45 16.23 20.89
CA LYS A 8 71.09 17.55 21.39
C LYS A 8 70.91 18.45 20.16
N LEU A 9 69.80 19.20 20.05
CA LEU A 9 69.64 20.53 19.43
C LEU A 9 68.13 20.85 19.42
N ALA A 10 67.62 21.73 20.27
CA ALA A 10 67.54 23.20 20.20
C ALA A 10 66.40 23.72 19.29
N PRO A 11 65.76 24.84 19.64
CA PRO A 11 64.34 25.12 19.41
C PRO A 11 64.09 26.02 18.19
N GLU A 12 62.96 25.85 17.51
CA GLU A 12 62.53 26.75 16.43
C GLU A 12 61.17 27.38 16.73
N GLU A 13 61.09 28.66 16.37
CA GLU A 13 60.14 29.69 16.77
C GLU A 13 58.74 29.53 16.14
N PRO A 14 57.67 30.09 16.74
CA PRO A 14 56.38 30.17 16.08
C PRO A 14 56.41 31.22 14.97
N VAL A 15 56.53 30.75 13.72
CA VAL A 15 56.38 31.60 12.52
C VAL A 15 54.92 31.99 12.37
N THR A 16 54.66 33.29 12.55
CA THR A 16 53.42 33.97 12.19
C THR A 16 53.19 33.87 10.68
N VAL A 17 52.20 33.08 10.25
CA VAL A 17 51.76 33.06 8.85
C VAL A 17 50.73 34.15 8.66
N ALA A 18 51.18 35.27 8.09
CA ALA A 18 50.32 36.29 7.52
C ALA A 18 49.49 35.68 6.38
N MET A 19 48.18 35.66 6.55
CA MET A 19 47.23 35.18 5.56
C MET A 19 47.03 36.28 4.50
N ALA A 20 47.78 36.20 3.42
CA ALA A 20 47.53 36.98 2.21
C ALA A 20 46.26 36.45 1.52
N PRO A 21 45.33 37.30 1.06
CA PRO A 21 44.14 36.85 0.36
C PRO A 21 44.51 36.40 -1.06
N LEU A 22 44.12 35.18 -1.42
CA LEU A 22 44.21 34.64 -2.78
C LEU A 22 43.17 35.31 -3.71
N PRO A 23 43.47 35.46 -5.02
CA PRO A 23 42.60 36.16 -5.95
C PRO A 23 41.41 35.27 -6.33
N LEU A 24 40.21 35.86 -6.30
CA LEU A 24 38.98 35.18 -6.73
C LEU A 24 38.94 35.10 -8.25
N GLU A 25 39.21 33.92 -8.81
CA GLU A 25 38.83 33.58 -10.17
C GLU A 25 37.29 33.54 -10.25
N THR A 26 36.72 34.50 -10.98
CA THR A 26 35.30 34.49 -11.33
C THR A 26 35.06 33.43 -12.40
N HIS A 27 34.87 32.18 -11.98
CA HIS A 27 34.15 31.23 -12.81
C HIS A 27 32.70 31.68 -12.85
N SER A 28 32.33 32.30 -13.97
CA SER A 28 30.97 32.70 -14.35
C SER A 28 30.03 31.50 -14.20
N LEU A 29 29.34 31.43 -13.07
CA LEU A 29 28.23 30.51 -12.84
C LEU A 29 27.08 30.95 -13.76
N ALA A 30 26.75 30.11 -14.75
CA ALA A 30 25.54 30.29 -15.52
C ALA A 30 24.33 30.20 -14.58
N ASP A 31 23.47 31.21 -14.61
CA ASP A 31 22.29 31.29 -13.77
C ASP A 31 21.34 30.09 -14.02
N PRO A 32 20.99 29.29 -13.00
CA PRO A 32 20.15 28.09 -13.15
C PRO A 32 18.70 28.40 -13.57
N VAL A 33 18.33 29.68 -13.66
CA VAL A 33 17.02 30.16 -14.09
C VAL A 33 16.91 30.27 -15.61
N GLU A 34 18.01 30.54 -16.33
CA GLU A 34 17.98 30.64 -17.80
C GLU A 34 17.94 29.28 -18.50
N GLU A 35 18.61 28.27 -17.95
CA GLU A 35 18.61 26.92 -18.49
C GLU A 35 17.20 26.29 -18.48
N LYS A 36 16.43 26.52 -17.39
CA LYS A 36 15.04 26.08 -17.30
C LYS A 36 14.14 26.75 -18.34
N LYS A 37 14.36 28.02 -18.67
CA LYS A 37 13.58 28.73 -19.71
C LYS A 37 13.84 28.18 -21.11
N ARG A 38 15.10 27.78 -21.39
CA ARG A 38 15.49 27.16 -22.66
C ARG A 38 14.83 25.79 -22.83
N PHE A 39 14.81 24.98 -21.78
CA PHE A 39 14.21 23.64 -21.77
C PHE A 39 12.68 23.66 -21.99
N PHE A 40 11.97 24.61 -21.39
CA PHE A 40 10.51 24.68 -21.54
C PHE A 40 10.04 25.23 -22.89
N SER A 41 10.90 25.92 -23.66
CA SER A 41 10.52 26.49 -24.95
C SER A 41 10.47 25.47 -26.11
N SER A 42 11.15 24.33 -25.98
CA SER A 42 11.17 23.28 -27.00
C SER A 42 10.09 22.23 -26.81
N TRP A 43 9.36 22.27 -25.69
CA TRP A 43 8.27 21.34 -25.44
C TRP A 43 7.00 21.81 -26.15
N LYS A 44 6.66 21.14 -27.24
CA LYS A 44 5.37 21.34 -27.92
C LYS A 44 4.26 20.76 -27.03
N PRO A 45 3.24 21.54 -26.63
CA PRO A 45 2.12 21.01 -25.87
C PRO A 45 1.38 20.01 -26.76
N PHE A 46 1.26 18.78 -26.27
CA PHE A 46 0.51 17.71 -26.91
C PHE A 46 -0.96 18.18 -27.10
N PRO A 47 -1.64 17.87 -28.22
CA PRO A 47 -2.95 18.45 -28.53
C PRO A 47 -4.11 17.75 -27.78
N TRP A 48 -4.17 17.91 -26.46
CA TRP A 48 -5.20 17.34 -25.58
C TRP A 48 -6.63 17.81 -25.89
N ARG A 49 -6.80 18.84 -26.73
CA ARG A 49 -8.10 19.45 -27.00
C ARG A 49 -9.01 18.62 -27.91
N GLU A 50 -8.44 17.73 -28.74
CA GLU A 50 -9.21 16.86 -29.64
C GLU A 50 -9.37 15.43 -29.09
N ALA A 51 -8.45 14.98 -28.23
CA ALA A 51 -8.51 13.66 -27.60
C ALA A 51 -9.60 13.55 -26.50
N LEU A 52 -10.10 14.68 -26.00
CA LEU A 52 -11.10 14.75 -24.93
C LEU A 52 -12.56 14.78 -25.42
N LYS A 53 -12.83 14.60 -26.72
CA LYS A 53 -14.19 14.75 -27.26
C LYS A 53 -15.06 13.49 -27.17
N SER A 54 -14.49 12.31 -26.91
CA SER A 54 -15.28 11.11 -26.64
C SER A 54 -14.69 10.26 -25.52
N LYS A 55 -15.46 10.09 -24.44
CA LYS A 55 -15.08 9.31 -23.24
C LYS A 55 -14.66 7.87 -23.61
N ASN A 56 -15.26 7.31 -24.67
CA ASN A 56 -15.02 5.95 -25.15
C ASN A 56 -13.64 5.78 -25.83
N MET A 57 -13.10 6.84 -26.44
CA MET A 57 -11.78 6.79 -27.08
C MET A 57 -10.64 6.87 -26.07
N LEU A 58 -10.82 7.63 -24.98
CA LEU A 58 -9.89 7.64 -23.85
C LEU A 58 -9.82 6.26 -23.18
N ILE A 59 -10.98 5.66 -22.92
CA ILE A 59 -11.09 4.31 -22.35
C ILE A 59 -10.41 3.29 -23.29
N GLY A 60 -10.65 3.38 -24.60
CA GLY A 60 -9.99 2.51 -25.58
C GLY A 60 -8.47 2.61 -25.57
N ALA A 61 -7.91 3.81 -25.44
CA ALA A 61 -6.46 4.01 -25.35
C ALA A 61 -5.87 3.44 -24.05
N CYS A 62 -6.55 3.64 -22.91
CA CYS A 62 -6.13 3.08 -21.63
C CYS A 62 -6.16 1.55 -21.64
N VAL A 63 -7.21 0.94 -22.19
CA VAL A 63 -7.32 -0.53 -22.32
C VAL A 63 -6.22 -1.08 -23.22
N LEU A 64 -5.92 -0.40 -24.34
CA LEU A 64 -4.85 -0.81 -25.25
C LEU A 64 -3.47 -0.77 -24.57
N LEU A 65 -3.19 0.24 -23.74
CA LEU A 65 -1.94 0.32 -22.98
C LEU A 65 -1.79 -0.82 -21.96
N ILE A 66 -2.87 -1.17 -21.26
CA ILE A 66 -2.86 -2.28 -20.28
C ILE A 66 -2.59 -3.62 -20.98
N VAL A 67 -3.21 -3.86 -22.14
CA VAL A 67 -2.99 -5.08 -22.93
C VAL A 67 -1.55 -5.19 -23.43
N VAL A 68 -0.96 -4.09 -23.89
CA VAL A 68 0.45 -4.05 -24.32
C VAL A 68 1.38 -4.32 -23.14
N ALA A 69 1.12 -3.72 -21.97
CA ALA A 69 1.93 -3.95 -20.77
C ALA A 69 1.88 -5.41 -20.31
N ALA A 70 0.69 -6.03 -20.30
CA ALA A 70 0.53 -7.44 -19.96
C ALA A 70 1.26 -8.36 -20.96
N TYR A 71 1.17 -8.05 -22.26
CA TYR A 71 1.88 -8.80 -23.30
C TYR A 71 3.40 -8.72 -23.14
N LEU A 72 3.93 -7.53 -22.82
CA LEU A 72 5.35 -7.35 -22.54
C LEU A 72 5.78 -8.09 -21.27
N ASN A 73 4.99 -8.06 -20.20
CA ASN A 73 5.29 -8.76 -18.95
C ASN A 73 5.43 -10.27 -19.20
N ILE A 74 4.49 -10.87 -19.92
CA ILE A 74 4.52 -12.31 -20.24
C ILE A 74 5.69 -12.65 -21.18
N ARG A 75 6.04 -11.77 -22.13
CA ARG A 75 7.14 -12.01 -23.08
C ARG A 75 8.53 -11.79 -22.48
N PHE A 76 8.65 -10.93 -21.47
CA PHE A 76 9.94 -10.52 -20.92
C PHE A 76 10.26 -11.17 -19.56
N SER A 77 9.30 -11.83 -18.91
CA SER A 77 9.56 -12.70 -17.76
C SER A 77 10.33 -13.97 -18.19
N ALA A 78 11.64 -13.86 -18.31
CA ALA A 78 12.53 -15.01 -18.27
C ALA A 78 12.71 -15.45 -16.79
N PRO A 79 12.51 -16.73 -16.43
CA PRO A 79 12.84 -17.21 -15.10
C PRO A 79 14.36 -17.22 -14.96
N SER A 80 14.89 -16.50 -13.97
CA SER A 80 16.32 -16.52 -13.65
C SER A 80 16.52 -16.49 -12.15
N THR A 81 16.35 -17.65 -11.52
CA THR A 81 17.05 -18.02 -10.29
C THR A 81 17.24 -19.56 -10.25
N PRO A 82 18.48 -20.07 -10.24
CA PRO A 82 18.77 -21.47 -9.92
C PRO A 82 18.65 -21.74 -8.41
N PRO A 83 18.52 -23.02 -7.99
CA PRO A 83 18.30 -23.40 -6.58
C PRO A 83 19.59 -23.26 -5.77
N ILE A 84 19.49 -22.73 -4.55
CA ILE A 84 20.53 -22.83 -3.54
C ILE A 84 20.00 -23.76 -2.45
N ASP A 85 20.47 -25.01 -2.50
CA ASP A 85 20.50 -25.92 -1.37
C ASP A 85 21.67 -25.49 -0.47
N GLU A 86 21.42 -25.08 0.77
CA GLU A 86 22.41 -25.26 1.82
C GLU A 86 21.75 -25.41 3.20
N ALA A 87 22.12 -26.53 3.82
CA ALA A 87 21.46 -27.16 4.95
C ALA A 87 21.85 -26.56 6.31
N ASN A 88 20.94 -26.74 7.27
CA ASN A 88 21.14 -27.36 8.60
C ASN A 88 20.51 -26.54 9.74
N ASN A 89 19.34 -26.98 10.23
CA ASN A 89 19.20 -27.71 11.50
C ASN A 89 17.70 -27.83 11.85
N ASP A 90 17.20 -29.05 11.77
CA ASP A 90 16.05 -29.57 12.53
C ASP A 90 16.64 -30.33 13.74
N PRO A 91 15.97 -30.53 14.89
CA PRO A 91 14.95 -31.57 14.98
C PRO A 91 13.75 -31.22 15.88
N SER A 92 12.53 -31.49 15.41
CA SER A 92 11.54 -32.30 16.15
C SER A 92 10.37 -32.67 15.23
N GLU A 93 10.45 -33.88 14.66
CA GLU A 93 9.52 -35.02 14.85
C GLU A 93 8.06 -34.71 15.21
N GLU A 94 7.02 -35.39 14.70
CA GLU A 94 6.85 -36.48 13.75
C GLU A 94 5.33 -36.64 13.57
N ASN A 95 4.94 -37.24 12.45
CA ASN A 95 3.69 -37.96 12.20
C ASN A 95 2.36 -37.20 12.13
N GLY A 96 1.89 -37.12 10.88
CA GLY A 96 0.71 -37.87 10.47
C GLY A 96 -0.63 -37.29 10.91
N ASP A 97 -1.33 -36.66 9.98
CA ASP A 97 -2.66 -37.16 9.67
C ASP A 97 -3.15 -36.66 8.31
N GLN A 98 -3.96 -37.50 7.69
CA GLN A 98 -4.82 -37.19 6.59
C GLN A 98 -5.85 -36.15 7.04
N ASN A 99 -5.63 -34.87 6.72
CA ASN A 99 -6.75 -33.91 6.60
C ASN A 99 -6.35 -32.72 5.73
N THR A 100 -6.47 -32.87 4.40
CA THR A 100 -6.05 -31.86 3.43
C THR A 100 -7.12 -30.82 3.10
N ASN A 101 -8.09 -30.54 4.00
CA ASN A 101 -9.09 -29.49 3.73
C ASN A 101 -9.11 -28.36 4.78
N THR A 102 -8.63 -28.56 6.02
CA THR A 102 -8.83 -27.57 7.10
C THR A 102 -7.78 -26.45 7.19
N ASN A 103 -6.61 -26.61 6.56
CA ASN A 103 -5.52 -25.62 6.63
C ASN A 103 -5.66 -24.48 5.61
N ASP A 104 -6.31 -24.69 4.46
CA ASP A 104 -6.46 -23.64 3.45
C ASP A 104 -7.63 -22.69 3.78
N GLU A 105 -8.66 -23.20 4.45
CA GLU A 105 -9.89 -22.48 4.80
C GLU A 105 -9.70 -21.52 5.97
N SER A 106 -9.12 -22.01 7.07
CA SER A 106 -8.70 -21.16 8.20
C SER A 106 -7.68 -20.10 7.76
N ASN A 107 -6.82 -20.44 6.79
CA ASN A 107 -5.89 -19.50 6.19
C ASN A 107 -6.61 -18.43 5.35
N TYR A 108 -7.72 -18.75 4.65
CA TYR A 108 -8.49 -17.75 3.91
C TYR A 108 -9.02 -16.64 4.83
N PHE A 109 -9.66 -17.00 5.95
CA PHE A 109 -10.21 -16.00 6.87
C PHE A 109 -9.10 -15.15 7.50
N ALA A 110 -8.01 -15.78 7.95
CA ALA A 110 -6.85 -15.05 8.46
C ALA A 110 -6.24 -14.08 7.43
N VAL A 111 -6.02 -14.56 6.19
CA VAL A 111 -5.48 -13.75 5.10
C VAL A 111 -6.46 -12.65 4.68
N ALA A 112 -7.77 -12.91 4.70
CA ALA A 112 -8.78 -11.92 4.39
C ALA A 112 -8.80 -10.79 5.42
N VAL A 113 -8.69 -11.10 6.72
CA VAL A 113 -8.58 -10.09 7.78
C VAL A 113 -7.32 -9.25 7.60
N ILE A 114 -6.15 -9.88 7.40
CA ILE A 114 -4.88 -9.17 7.19
C ILE A 114 -4.94 -8.26 5.97
N ASN A 115 -5.47 -8.75 4.84
CA ASN A 115 -5.59 -7.96 3.63
C ASN A 115 -6.51 -6.76 3.82
N ARG A 116 -7.61 -6.96 4.54
CA ARG A 116 -8.58 -5.90 4.85
C ARG A 116 -7.97 -4.83 5.75
N GLU A 117 -7.22 -5.23 6.78
CA GLU A 117 -6.47 -4.31 7.65
C GLU A 117 -5.44 -3.51 6.84
N ARG A 118 -4.63 -4.18 6.02
CA ARG A 118 -3.65 -3.52 5.14
C ARG A 118 -4.30 -2.49 4.21
N VAL A 119 -5.41 -2.84 3.55
CA VAL A 119 -6.10 -1.92 2.64
C VAL A 119 -6.66 -0.71 3.39
N ARG A 120 -7.14 -0.89 4.62
CA ARG A 120 -7.61 0.22 5.47
C ARG A 120 -6.48 1.12 5.90
N ASP A 121 -5.37 0.54 6.33
CA ASP A 121 -4.19 1.29 6.75
C ASP A 121 -3.64 2.12 5.59
N GLU A 122 -3.54 1.52 4.39
CA GLU A 122 -3.15 2.24 3.17
C GLU A 122 -4.14 3.35 2.82
N ALA A 123 -5.45 3.10 2.91
CA ALA A 123 -6.46 4.12 2.63
C ALA A 123 -6.38 5.28 3.64
N LEU A 124 -6.22 4.98 4.93
CA LEU A 124 -6.11 5.98 5.98
C LEU A 124 -4.83 6.81 5.83
N ASP A 125 -3.69 6.19 5.52
CA ASP A 125 -2.42 6.88 5.29
C ASP A 125 -2.50 7.86 4.11
N LEU A 126 -3.12 7.43 3.00
CA LEU A 126 -3.35 8.29 1.84
C LEU A 126 -4.27 9.46 2.18
N LEU A 127 -5.38 9.21 2.88
CA LEU A 127 -6.29 10.26 3.31
C LEU A 127 -5.62 11.21 4.30
N GLN A 128 -4.77 10.71 5.19
CA GLN A 128 -4.00 11.52 6.16
C GLN A 128 -3.03 12.44 5.43
N THR A 129 -2.33 11.92 4.43
CA THR A 129 -1.44 12.70 3.59
C THR A 129 -2.19 13.84 2.90
N VAL A 130 -3.41 13.60 2.40
CA VAL A 130 -4.24 14.66 1.78
C VAL A 130 -4.72 15.67 2.83
N ALA A 131 -5.19 15.20 3.98
CA ALA A 131 -5.72 16.02 5.06
C ALA A 131 -4.66 16.95 5.69
N GLU A 132 -3.41 16.49 5.80
CA GLU A 132 -2.30 17.24 6.40
C GLU A 132 -1.50 18.06 5.38
N SER A 133 -1.67 17.81 4.07
CA SER A 133 -0.95 18.53 3.04
C SER A 133 -1.42 19.99 2.93
N GLU A 134 -0.49 20.93 3.11
CA GLU A 134 -0.72 22.37 2.94
C GLU A 134 -1.03 22.75 1.48
N GLU A 135 -0.68 21.90 0.52
CA GLU A 135 -0.94 22.08 -0.92
C GLU A 135 -2.38 21.67 -1.31
N SER A 136 -3.11 20.99 -0.42
CA SER A 136 -4.48 20.55 -0.65
C SER A 136 -5.49 21.67 -0.38
N THR A 137 -6.56 21.73 -1.19
CA THR A 137 -7.64 22.70 -0.97
C THR A 137 -8.34 22.43 0.37
N VAL A 138 -8.97 23.46 0.95
CA VAL A 138 -9.78 23.30 2.17
C VAL A 138 -10.86 22.24 1.98
N GLU A 139 -11.53 22.24 0.83
CA GLU A 139 -12.55 21.26 0.47
C GLU A 139 -12.00 19.83 0.43
N ALA A 140 -10.85 19.60 -0.20
CA ALA A 140 -10.23 18.27 -0.26
C ALA A 140 -9.81 17.77 1.13
N ARG A 141 -9.39 18.66 2.04
CA ARG A 141 -9.05 18.30 3.43
C ARG A 141 -10.29 17.91 4.23
N GLU A 142 -11.38 18.67 4.10
CA GLU A 142 -12.67 18.35 4.74
C GLU A 142 -13.27 17.05 4.20
N GLU A 143 -13.18 16.81 2.88
CA GLU A 143 -13.58 15.53 2.27
C GLU A 143 -12.74 14.37 2.83
N ALA A 144 -11.43 14.54 2.96
CA ALA A 144 -10.56 13.52 3.54
C ALA A 144 -10.95 13.19 4.99
N TYR A 145 -11.24 14.18 5.83
CA TYR A 145 -11.71 13.94 7.21
C TYR A 145 -13.08 13.26 7.25
N THR A 146 -13.99 13.65 6.36
CA THR A 146 -15.30 12.99 6.22
C THR A 146 -15.12 11.53 5.85
N GLU A 147 -14.22 11.23 4.92
CA GLU A 147 -13.93 9.89 4.45
C GLU A 147 -13.25 9.02 5.54
N MET A 148 -12.31 9.57 6.28
CA MET A 148 -11.74 8.89 7.46
C MET A 148 -12.82 8.52 8.49
N SER A 149 -13.74 9.45 8.77
CA SER A 149 -14.86 9.20 9.68
C SER A 149 -15.82 8.12 9.14
N ARG A 150 -16.04 8.10 7.82
CA ARG A 150 -16.80 7.04 7.14
C ARG A 150 -16.12 5.70 7.33
N ILE A 151 -14.82 5.58 7.04
CA ILE A 151 -14.04 4.35 7.21
C ILE A 151 -14.10 3.85 8.66
N ALA A 152 -13.94 4.75 9.65
CA ALA A 152 -14.04 4.37 11.07
C ALA A 152 -15.43 3.83 11.45
N SER A 153 -16.49 4.41 10.89
CA SER A 153 -17.87 3.94 11.08
C SER A 153 -18.08 2.57 10.45
N GLU A 154 -17.55 2.37 9.24
CA GLU A 154 -17.62 1.09 8.52
C GLU A 154 -16.91 -0.03 9.26
N ILE A 155 -15.71 0.22 9.78
CA ILE A 155 -14.96 -0.71 10.63
C ILE A 155 -15.82 -1.16 11.82
N THR A 156 -16.49 -0.21 12.47
CA THR A 156 -17.35 -0.50 13.61
C THR A 156 -18.55 -1.36 13.19
N TYR A 157 -19.19 -1.04 12.06
CA TYR A 157 -20.31 -1.83 11.55
C TYR A 157 -19.89 -3.25 11.19
N GLU A 158 -18.78 -3.44 10.50
CA GLU A 158 -18.29 -4.78 10.12
C GLU A 158 -18.00 -5.64 11.34
N ILE A 159 -17.28 -5.10 12.34
CA ILE A 159 -16.97 -5.82 13.58
C ILE A 159 -18.26 -6.19 14.32
N ASN A 160 -19.22 -5.27 14.40
CA ASN A 160 -20.50 -5.54 15.04
C ASN A 160 -21.30 -6.62 14.29
N ILE A 161 -21.32 -6.57 12.95
CA ILE A 161 -21.96 -7.58 12.12
C ILE A 161 -21.30 -8.95 12.34
N GLU A 162 -19.97 -9.04 12.30
CA GLU A 162 -19.23 -10.28 12.55
C GLU A 162 -19.52 -10.86 13.93
N ASN A 163 -19.55 -10.01 14.96
CA ASN A 163 -19.87 -10.44 16.33
C ASN A 163 -21.31 -10.95 16.44
N LEU A 164 -22.27 -10.24 15.84
CA LEU A 164 -23.67 -10.63 15.86
C LEU A 164 -23.90 -11.91 15.07
N VAL A 165 -23.27 -12.07 13.90
CA VAL A 165 -23.33 -13.30 13.12
C VAL A 165 -22.73 -14.44 13.93
N ARG A 166 -21.50 -14.34 14.45
CA ARG A 166 -20.90 -15.40 15.30
C ARG A 166 -21.77 -15.75 16.51
N SER A 167 -22.44 -14.77 17.12
CA SER A 167 -23.35 -15.01 18.26
C SER A 167 -24.58 -15.85 17.91
N LYS A 168 -24.96 -15.94 16.63
CA LYS A 168 -26.06 -16.80 16.15
C LYS A 168 -25.65 -18.26 15.94
N GLY A 169 -24.36 -18.58 16.05
CA GLY A 169 -23.86 -19.95 15.93
C GLY A 169 -23.04 -20.23 14.67
N PHE A 170 -22.71 -19.20 13.87
CA PHE A 170 -21.76 -19.35 12.77
C PHE A 170 -20.32 -19.36 13.31
N GLU A 171 -19.48 -20.29 12.85
CA GLU A 171 -18.13 -20.51 13.39
C GLU A 171 -17.23 -19.30 13.13
N GLU A 172 -17.13 -18.87 11.88
CA GLU A 172 -16.30 -17.76 11.45
C GLU A 172 -17.02 -16.91 10.39
N CYS A 173 -16.87 -15.60 10.47
CA CYS A 173 -17.52 -14.66 9.58
C CYS A 173 -16.62 -13.44 9.38
N ILE A 174 -16.54 -12.96 8.14
CA ILE A 174 -15.86 -11.72 7.78
C ILE A 174 -16.85 -10.84 7.01
N ALA A 175 -17.06 -9.63 7.49
CA ALA A 175 -17.81 -8.60 6.80
C ALA A 175 -16.85 -7.57 6.19
N VAL A 176 -17.12 -7.20 4.94
CA VAL A 176 -16.39 -6.15 4.22
C VAL A 176 -17.38 -5.21 3.57
N ILE A 177 -17.43 -3.98 4.06
CA ILE A 177 -18.22 -2.89 3.48
C ILE A 177 -17.40 -2.21 2.39
N ASN A 178 -18.04 -1.96 1.26
CA ASN A 178 -17.49 -1.20 0.13
C ASN A 178 -18.52 -0.13 -0.23
N GLY A 179 -18.48 1.01 0.48
CA GLY A 179 -19.45 2.08 0.34
C GLY A 179 -20.86 1.59 0.67
N ASN A 180 -21.73 1.48 -0.35
CA ASN A 180 -23.12 1.06 -0.18
C ASN A 180 -23.36 -0.45 -0.35
N GLU A 181 -22.34 -1.23 -0.66
CA GLU A 181 -22.40 -2.69 -0.77
C GLU A 181 -21.66 -3.36 0.39
N ILE A 182 -22.09 -4.56 0.76
CA ILE A 182 -21.41 -5.36 1.78
C ILE A 182 -21.29 -6.80 1.33
N ASN A 183 -20.08 -7.33 1.47
CA ASN A 183 -19.77 -8.74 1.27
C ASN A 183 -19.59 -9.39 2.63
N VAL A 184 -20.40 -10.42 2.91
CA VAL A 184 -20.31 -11.21 4.12
C VAL A 184 -19.86 -12.60 3.73
N VAL A 185 -18.67 -13.00 4.17
CA VAL A 185 -18.15 -14.35 3.98
C VAL A 185 -18.35 -15.14 5.27
N VAL A 186 -19.06 -16.25 5.21
CA VAL A 186 -19.40 -17.08 6.38
C VAL A 186 -18.83 -18.48 6.19
N LYS A 187 -18.19 -18.98 7.24
CA LYS A 187 -17.76 -20.37 7.32
C LYS A 187 -18.95 -21.28 7.55
N SER A 188 -19.29 -22.11 6.57
CA SER A 188 -20.43 -23.00 6.60
C SER A 188 -20.34 -24.07 5.51
N ASP A 189 -20.79 -25.28 5.83
CA ASP A 189 -21.02 -26.38 4.87
C ASP A 189 -22.28 -26.20 4.00
N GLY A 190 -23.00 -25.09 4.21
CA GLY A 190 -24.19 -24.72 3.47
C GLY A 190 -25.11 -23.85 4.31
N LEU A 191 -25.55 -22.72 3.77
CA LEU A 191 -26.55 -21.88 4.43
C LEU A 191 -27.97 -22.22 3.98
N SER A 192 -28.86 -22.39 4.96
CA SER A 192 -30.30 -22.43 4.71
C SER A 192 -30.82 -21.02 4.37
N MET A 193 -31.96 -20.96 3.67
CA MET A 193 -32.64 -19.69 3.38
C MET A 193 -32.97 -18.88 4.65
N SER A 194 -33.21 -19.57 5.77
CA SER A 194 -33.44 -18.94 7.08
C SER A 194 -32.17 -18.27 7.61
N GLU A 195 -31.02 -18.94 7.52
CA GLU A 195 -29.73 -18.39 7.96
C GLU A 195 -29.30 -17.20 7.09
N VAL A 196 -29.47 -17.30 5.78
CA VAL A 196 -29.25 -16.17 4.86
C VAL A 196 -30.12 -14.97 5.24
N ALA A 197 -31.40 -15.19 5.56
CA ALA A 197 -32.30 -14.12 5.98
C ALA A 197 -31.86 -13.49 7.31
N GLN A 198 -31.41 -14.29 8.28
CA GLN A 198 -30.90 -13.80 9.56
C GLN A 198 -29.65 -12.94 9.39
N ILE A 199 -28.71 -13.36 8.54
CA ILE A 199 -27.50 -12.57 8.23
C ILE A 199 -27.89 -11.25 7.58
N LYS A 200 -28.79 -11.26 6.60
CA LYS A 200 -29.29 -10.03 5.95
C LYS A 200 -29.97 -9.09 6.92
N GLU A 201 -30.76 -9.61 7.86
CA GLU A 201 -31.42 -8.81 8.90
C GLU A 201 -30.39 -8.14 9.82
N ILE A 202 -29.39 -8.89 10.30
CA ILE A 202 -28.31 -8.35 11.15
C ILE A 202 -27.60 -7.19 10.46
N VAL A 203 -27.22 -7.38 9.20
CA VAL A 203 -26.54 -6.36 8.41
C VAL A 203 -27.42 -5.12 8.26
N TYR A 204 -28.68 -5.28 7.84
CA TYR A 204 -29.60 -4.16 7.67
C TYR A 204 -29.82 -3.37 8.97
N LEU A 205 -30.04 -4.06 10.10
CA LEU A 205 -30.28 -3.41 11.38
C LEU A 205 -29.05 -2.69 11.94
N THR A 206 -27.85 -3.15 11.57
CA THR A 206 -26.59 -2.60 12.11
C THR A 206 -26.06 -1.45 11.27
N SER A 207 -26.03 -1.58 9.94
CA SER A 207 -25.42 -0.60 9.03
C SER A 207 -26.43 0.20 8.21
N GLY A 208 -27.71 -0.20 8.18
CA GLY A 208 -28.72 0.40 7.32
C GLY A 208 -28.59 0.04 5.84
N ILE A 209 -27.65 -0.84 5.47
CA ILE A 209 -27.46 -1.29 4.08
C ILE A 209 -28.64 -2.17 3.66
N LEU A 210 -29.27 -1.81 2.55
CA LEU A 210 -30.44 -2.52 2.03
C LEU A 210 -30.09 -3.98 1.67
N PRO A 211 -31.02 -4.94 1.90
CA PRO A 211 -30.80 -6.35 1.61
C PRO A 211 -30.36 -6.69 0.18
N ASP A 212 -30.70 -5.83 -0.79
CA ASP A 212 -30.33 -5.99 -2.20
C ASP A 212 -28.83 -5.75 -2.45
N ASN A 213 -28.17 -4.99 -1.57
CA ASN A 213 -26.75 -4.68 -1.65
C ASN A 213 -25.89 -5.62 -0.78
N ILE A 214 -26.51 -6.66 -0.20
CA ILE A 214 -25.84 -7.66 0.65
C ILE A 214 -25.53 -8.89 -0.18
N LYS A 215 -24.23 -9.19 -0.33
CA LYS A 215 -23.72 -10.41 -0.94
C LYS A 215 -23.20 -11.33 0.14
N ILE A 216 -23.77 -12.54 0.24
CA ILE A 216 -23.33 -13.57 1.18
C ILE A 216 -22.58 -14.62 0.39
N ILE A 217 -21.39 -14.97 0.86
CA ILE A 217 -20.49 -15.95 0.27
C ILE A 217 -20.22 -17.03 1.30
N GLU A 218 -20.37 -18.27 0.90
CA GLU A 218 -20.08 -19.43 1.73
C GLU A 218 -18.68 -19.95 1.45
N LYS A 219 -17.95 -20.25 2.52
CA LYS A 219 -16.66 -20.95 2.49
C LYS A 219 -16.74 -22.07 3.51
N GLN A 220 -16.21 -23.25 3.17
CA GLN A 220 -16.10 -24.34 4.14
C GLN A 220 -14.92 -24.06 5.08
#